data_AF-A0AAV6D1H2-F1
#
_entry.id   AF-A0AAV6D1H2-F1
#
_cell.length_a   1.000
_cell.length_b   1.000
_cell.length_c   1.000
_cell.angle_alpha   90.00
_cell.angle_beta   90.00
_cell.angle_gamma   90.00
#
_symmetry.space_group_name_H-M   'P 1'
#
loop_
_entity.id
_entity.type
_entity.pdbx_description
1 polymer ?
#
loop_
_entity_poly.entity_id
_entity_poly.type
_entity_poly.pdbx_seq_one_letter_code
_entity_poly.pdbx_strand_id
1 'polypeptide(L)'
;MGATFASSRLNAWGPDRLELGEGARWVGDRVVLVDIPTGRLLEADPENPGQLRQLVKLDVPLGAVAPLANSTDEWIAACGTGIALIRTGGRLEWLERPEDGKHVRMRMNDGCADPAGRFWAGSMAFDFTPDAGSLYRIDRDGRVTTVVDGVTIANGPAFDAAGTTMYFTDTARGRIDRFTVDRGSGELGDHSVFVQMKRGSEYPDGMAIDDEDHVWVAMWGAAEVRRYRPDGSLAETISVPTRQPSSVCLVGRDDPRMFVTTAAEGLEDEFAGALFAMPLRVRARPADEYRPV
;
A
#
# COMPACT_ATOMS: atom_id res chain seq x y z
N MET A 1 29.90 9.41 -26.23
CA MET A 1 29.66 8.74 -24.94
C MET A 1 28.19 8.36 -24.92
N GLY A 2 27.91 7.07 -25.15
CA GLY A 2 26.54 6.59 -25.32
C GLY A 2 25.83 6.50 -23.99
N ALA A 3 24.67 7.12 -23.88
CA ALA A 3 23.73 6.84 -22.80
C ALA A 3 23.23 5.41 -22.99
N THR A 4 23.66 4.51 -22.12
CA THR A 4 23.08 3.19 -21.98
C THR A 4 21.64 3.38 -21.53
N PHE A 5 20.68 3.05 -22.38
CA PHE A 5 19.27 3.03 -22.00
C PHE A 5 19.11 2.11 -20.79
N ALA A 6 18.66 2.67 -19.67
CA ALA A 6 18.26 1.89 -18.51
C ALA A 6 17.18 0.89 -18.95
N SER A 7 17.35 -0.37 -18.54
CA SER A 7 16.45 -1.48 -18.83
C SER A 7 14.98 -1.07 -18.57
N SER A 8 14.10 -1.27 -19.55
CA SER A 8 12.65 -1.11 -19.39
C SER A 8 12.00 -2.27 -18.63
N ARG A 9 12.78 -2.99 -17.81
CA ARG A 9 12.36 -4.18 -17.07
C ARG A 9 12.61 -3.96 -15.59
N LEU A 10 11.76 -4.57 -14.77
CA LEU A 10 11.94 -4.68 -13.34
C LEU A 10 13.22 -5.49 -13.03
N ASN A 11 14.04 -4.95 -12.14
CA ASN A 11 15.24 -5.63 -11.62
C ASN A 11 15.12 -5.72 -10.11
N ALA A 12 15.60 -6.81 -9.52
CA ALA A 12 15.67 -6.92 -8.07
C ALA A 12 16.53 -5.77 -7.52
N TRP A 13 16.00 -5.05 -6.55
CA TRP A 13 16.62 -3.87 -5.96
C TRP A 13 17.56 -4.21 -4.81
N GLY A 14 17.55 -5.45 -4.34
CA GLY A 14 18.35 -5.90 -3.22
C GLY A 14 18.30 -7.42 -3.07
N PRO A 15 19.06 -7.97 -2.11
CA PRO A 15 19.12 -9.40 -1.84
C PRO A 15 17.99 -9.90 -0.92
N ASP A 16 17.19 -9.00 -0.35
CA ASP A 16 16.19 -9.35 0.66
C ASP A 16 15.05 -10.20 0.09
N ARG A 17 14.58 -11.13 0.93
CA ARG A 17 13.44 -12.00 0.66
C ARG A 17 12.39 -11.80 1.74
N LEU A 18 11.34 -11.06 1.42
CA LEU A 18 10.24 -10.71 2.31
C LEU A 18 9.19 -11.82 2.36
N GLU A 19 8.61 -12.08 3.53
CA GLU A 19 7.51 -13.05 3.64
C GLU A 19 6.29 -12.54 2.86
N LEU A 20 5.89 -11.31 3.16
CA LEU A 20 4.91 -10.54 2.40
C LEU A 20 5.31 -9.06 2.50
N GLY A 21 6.16 -8.64 1.55
CA GLY A 21 6.48 -7.23 1.38
C GLY A 21 5.23 -6.48 0.93
N GLU A 22 4.93 -5.33 1.53
CA GLU A 22 3.72 -4.54 1.24
C GLU A 22 3.96 -3.07 1.59
N GLY A 23 2.97 -2.21 1.35
CA GLY A 23 2.88 -0.86 1.87
C GLY A 23 4.06 0.00 1.44
N ALA A 24 4.59 -0.22 0.23
CA ALA A 24 5.71 0.58 -0.25
C ALA A 24 5.27 2.04 -0.46
N ARG A 25 6.00 2.99 0.11
CA ARG A 25 5.69 4.42 0.07
C ARG A 25 6.95 5.24 -0.10
N TRP A 26 6.89 6.29 -0.92
CA TRP A 26 7.96 7.26 -1.08
C TRP A 26 7.82 8.34 0.00
N VAL A 27 8.77 8.41 0.93
CA VAL A 27 8.74 9.32 2.09
C VAL A 27 10.04 10.11 2.13
N GLY A 28 9.96 11.43 1.94
CA GLY A 28 11.15 12.28 1.87
C GLY A 28 12.11 11.83 0.76
N ASP A 29 13.31 11.39 1.14
CA ASP A 29 14.36 10.91 0.23
C ASP A 29 14.45 9.38 0.12
N ARG A 30 13.57 8.64 0.81
CA ARG A 30 13.62 7.18 0.97
C ARG A 30 12.35 6.48 0.50
N VAL A 31 12.45 5.18 0.25
CA VAL A 31 11.27 4.29 0.13
C VAL A 31 11.16 3.49 1.42
N VAL A 32 9.98 3.48 2.03
CA VAL A 32 9.67 2.59 3.15
C VAL A 32 8.68 1.54 2.71
N LEU A 33 8.72 0.38 3.34
CA LEU A 33 7.84 -0.75 3.07
C LEU A 33 7.71 -1.61 4.33
N VAL A 34 6.66 -2.40 4.42
CA VAL A 34 6.45 -3.34 5.52
C VAL A 34 6.71 -4.77 5.06
N ASP A 35 7.03 -5.66 6.00
CA ASP A 35 6.92 -7.10 5.82
C ASP A 35 5.89 -7.63 6.82
N ILE A 36 4.65 -7.79 6.33
CA ILE A 36 3.45 -7.84 7.17
C ILE A 36 3.54 -8.90 8.27
N PRO A 37 3.77 -10.19 7.97
CA PRO A 37 3.69 -11.25 8.97
C PRO A 37 4.81 -11.14 10.00
N THR A 38 5.96 -10.59 9.60
CA THR A 38 7.14 -10.43 10.44
C THR A 38 7.13 -9.17 11.30
N GLY A 39 6.14 -8.28 11.10
CA GLY A 39 5.98 -7.05 11.88
C GLY A 39 7.08 -6.02 11.65
N ARG A 40 7.76 -6.04 10.50
CA ARG A 40 8.91 -5.18 10.22
C ARG A 40 8.52 -3.96 9.39
N LEU A 41 9.02 -2.79 9.78
CA LEU A 41 9.13 -1.63 8.91
C LEU A 41 10.55 -1.55 8.37
N LEU A 42 10.68 -1.49 7.06
CA LEU A 42 11.93 -1.53 6.32
C LEU A 42 12.09 -0.26 5.47
N GLU A 43 13.32 0.02 5.11
CA GLU A 43 13.71 1.15 4.28
C GLU A 43 14.63 0.69 3.15
N ALA A 44 14.39 1.23 1.95
CA ALA A 44 15.24 1.11 0.78
C ALA A 44 15.76 2.50 0.37
N ASP A 45 17.03 2.55 -0.06
CA ASP A 45 17.59 3.68 -0.80
C ASP A 45 17.03 3.66 -2.23
N PRO A 46 16.30 4.69 -2.69
CA PRO A 46 15.69 4.69 -4.02
C PRO A 46 16.70 4.93 -5.16
N GLU A 47 17.93 5.35 -4.86
CA GLU A 47 18.97 5.62 -5.84
C GLU A 47 19.95 4.44 -5.98
N ASN A 48 20.20 3.73 -4.87
CA ASN A 48 21.19 2.67 -4.82
C ASN A 48 20.57 1.31 -4.45
N PRO A 49 20.62 0.30 -5.35
CA PRO A 49 20.26 -1.06 -5.00
C PRO A 49 21.08 -1.60 -3.84
N GLY A 50 20.45 -2.29 -2.89
CA GLY A 50 21.12 -2.76 -1.68
C GLY A 50 20.20 -3.48 -0.71
N GLN A 51 20.77 -3.87 0.44
CA GLN A 51 20.02 -4.49 1.52
C GLN A 51 19.07 -3.50 2.18
N LEU A 52 17.86 -3.95 2.51
CA LEU A 52 16.87 -3.18 3.24
C LEU A 52 17.32 -2.92 4.68
N ARG A 53 17.15 -1.69 5.15
CA ARG A 53 17.42 -1.31 6.54
C ARG A 53 16.16 -1.47 7.38
N GLN A 54 16.24 -2.21 8.48
CA GLN A 54 15.11 -2.32 9.42
C GLN A 54 15.02 -1.09 10.33
N LEU A 55 13.86 -0.43 10.34
CA LEU A 55 13.57 0.74 11.18
C LEU A 55 12.83 0.35 12.47
N VAL A 56 11.86 -0.55 12.35
CA VAL A 56 10.99 -1.01 13.43
C VAL A 56 10.77 -2.51 13.31
N LYS A 57 10.65 -3.19 14.45
CA LYS A 57 10.11 -4.54 14.54
C LYS A 57 9.07 -4.59 15.66
N LEU A 58 7.88 -5.08 15.34
CA LEU A 58 6.77 -5.29 16.26
C LEU A 58 6.57 -6.80 16.50
N ASP A 59 5.94 -7.15 17.62
CA ASP A 59 5.52 -8.52 17.92
C ASP A 59 4.14 -8.88 17.34
N VAL A 60 3.58 -7.97 16.53
CA VAL A 60 2.32 -8.14 15.81
C VAL A 60 2.54 -7.85 14.32
N PRO A 61 1.71 -8.40 13.42
CA PRO A 61 1.80 -8.05 12.01
C PRO A 61 1.67 -6.56 11.78
N LEU A 62 2.43 -6.01 10.82
CA LEU A 62 2.44 -4.60 10.47
C LEU A 62 1.95 -4.44 9.04
N GLY A 63 0.69 -4.06 8.87
CA GLY A 63 0.02 -4.00 7.56
C GLY A 63 0.39 -2.76 6.74
N ALA A 64 0.41 -1.59 7.37
CA ALA A 64 0.72 -0.33 6.68
C ALA A 64 1.20 0.75 7.66
N VAL A 65 1.87 1.76 7.12
CA VAL A 65 2.28 2.96 7.86
C VAL A 65 2.07 4.23 7.05
N ALA A 66 1.92 5.37 7.75
CA ALA A 66 2.10 6.69 7.18
C ALA A 66 3.02 7.53 8.09
N PRO A 67 3.85 8.42 7.54
CA PRO A 67 4.68 9.30 8.36
C PRO A 67 3.82 10.16 9.26
N LEU A 68 4.28 10.38 10.50
CA LEU A 68 3.68 11.36 11.39
C LEU A 68 4.24 12.74 11.05
N ALA A 69 3.36 13.71 10.76
CA ALA A 69 3.79 15.05 10.40
C ALA A 69 4.62 15.70 11.52
N ASN A 70 5.65 16.45 11.10
CA ASN A 70 6.65 17.06 11.99
C ASN A 70 7.51 16.08 12.80
N SER A 71 7.54 14.80 12.40
CA SER A 71 8.40 13.78 12.97
C SER A 71 9.25 13.12 11.88
N THR A 72 10.47 12.72 12.25
CA THR A 72 11.37 11.98 11.34
C THR A 72 11.45 10.50 11.67
N ASP A 73 10.96 10.10 12.84
CA ASP A 73 11.12 8.76 13.39
C ASP A 73 9.82 8.13 13.92
N GLU A 74 8.69 8.83 13.79
CA GLU A 74 7.36 8.35 14.20
C GLU A 74 6.41 8.16 13.02
N TRP A 75 5.50 7.21 13.20
CA TRP A 75 4.57 6.75 12.19
C TRP A 75 3.23 6.48 12.84
N ILE A 76 2.14 6.73 12.12
CA ILE A 76 0.90 6.01 12.39
C ILE A 76 0.94 4.67 11.66
N ALA A 77 0.46 3.61 12.31
CA ALA A 77 0.55 2.26 11.82
C ALA A 77 -0.79 1.54 11.93
N ALA A 78 -1.10 0.77 10.89
CA ALA A 78 -2.11 -0.27 10.92
C ALA A 78 -1.41 -1.60 11.26
N CYS A 79 -1.58 -2.10 12.48
CA CYS A 79 -0.85 -3.27 12.96
C CYS A 79 -1.70 -4.12 13.92
N GLY A 80 -1.41 -5.41 14.00
CA GLY A 80 -2.24 -6.36 14.75
C GLY A 80 -3.71 -6.20 14.36
N THR A 81 -4.56 -5.91 15.34
CA THR A 81 -6.01 -5.71 15.21
C THR A 81 -6.45 -4.24 15.22
N GLY A 82 -5.51 -3.29 15.02
CA GLY A 82 -5.85 -1.89 15.15
C GLY A 82 -4.82 -0.87 14.68
N ILE A 83 -4.93 0.32 15.26
CA ILE A 83 -4.16 1.50 14.90
C ILE A 83 -3.29 1.90 16.07
N ALA A 84 -2.01 2.17 15.79
CA ALA A 84 -1.06 2.61 16.79
C ALA A 84 -0.16 3.73 16.25
N LEU A 85 0.39 4.53 17.16
CA LEU A 85 1.60 5.30 16.89
C LEU A 85 2.81 4.42 17.18
N ILE A 86 3.75 4.36 16.25
CA ILE A 86 5.00 3.63 16.40
C ILE A 86 6.19 4.56 16.21
N ARG A 87 7.31 4.23 16.87
CA ARG A 87 8.57 4.96 16.73
C ARG A 87 9.71 4.02 16.37
N THR A 88 10.69 4.56 15.66
CA THR A 88 11.98 3.91 15.45
C THR A 88 12.53 3.39 16.78
N GLY A 89 12.98 2.13 16.81
CA GLY A 89 13.37 1.43 18.04
C GLY A 89 12.26 0.61 18.71
N GLY A 90 11.04 0.59 18.16
CA GLY A 90 10.01 -0.41 18.52
C GLY A 90 9.01 0.00 19.58
N ARG A 91 8.95 1.28 19.97
CA ARG A 91 7.86 1.76 20.84
C ARG A 91 6.55 1.75 20.06
N LEU A 92 5.50 1.21 20.67
CA LEU A 92 4.15 1.14 20.14
C LEU A 92 3.15 1.68 21.16
N GLU A 93 2.24 2.54 20.72
CA GLU A 93 1.16 3.12 21.51
C GLU A 93 -0.17 2.99 20.76
N TRP A 94 -1.09 2.17 21.28
CA TRP A 94 -2.40 1.93 20.65
C TRP A 94 -3.28 3.18 20.72
N LEU A 95 -3.85 3.55 19.57
CA LEU A 95 -4.97 4.50 19.49
C LEU A 95 -6.30 3.75 19.68
N GLU A 96 -6.51 2.70 18.89
CA GLU A 96 -7.71 1.86 18.96
C GLU A 96 -7.46 0.47 18.36
N ARG A 97 -8.28 -0.52 18.75
CA ARG A 97 -8.23 -1.89 18.23
C ARG A 97 -9.62 -2.38 17.83
N PRO A 98 -10.20 -1.86 16.73
CA PRO A 98 -11.59 -2.14 16.34
C PRO A 98 -11.84 -3.61 15.98
N GLU A 99 -10.79 -4.38 15.69
CA GLU A 99 -10.90 -5.81 15.37
C GLU A 99 -10.68 -6.75 16.57
N ASP A 100 -10.46 -6.22 17.78
CA ASP A 100 -10.36 -7.05 18.98
C ASP A 100 -11.71 -7.74 19.29
N GLY A 101 -11.65 -9.01 19.71
CA GLY A 101 -12.83 -9.77 20.14
C GLY A 101 -13.74 -10.27 19.02
N LYS A 102 -13.34 -10.13 17.74
CA LYS A 102 -14.03 -10.73 16.61
C LYS A 102 -14.00 -12.26 16.69
N HIS A 103 -15.02 -12.89 16.11
CA HIS A 103 -15.22 -14.35 16.16
C HIS A 103 -14.21 -15.14 15.32
N VAL A 104 -13.52 -14.47 14.39
CA VAL A 104 -12.39 -14.99 13.61
C VAL A 104 -11.14 -14.16 13.90
N ARG A 105 -9.96 -14.71 13.63
CA ARG A 105 -8.70 -13.98 13.84
C ARG A 105 -8.54 -12.90 12.77
N MET A 106 -8.42 -11.65 13.21
CA MET A 106 -8.30 -10.49 12.33
C MET A 106 -6.88 -9.93 12.31
N ARG A 107 -6.56 -9.22 11.23
CA ARG A 107 -5.39 -8.35 11.12
C ARG A 107 -5.71 -7.10 10.32
N MET A 108 -4.94 -6.05 10.55
CA MET A 108 -4.81 -4.95 9.60
C MET A 108 -4.05 -5.41 8.35
N ASN A 109 -4.36 -4.79 7.21
CA ASN A 109 -3.76 -5.03 5.90
C ASN A 109 -3.22 -3.70 5.35
N ASP A 110 -3.62 -3.27 4.15
CA ASP A 110 -3.10 -2.06 3.52
C ASP A 110 -3.70 -0.76 4.13
N GLY A 111 -3.05 0.36 3.84
CA GLY A 111 -3.42 1.67 4.33
C GLY A 111 -2.52 2.80 3.83
N CYS A 112 -3.00 4.02 3.88
CA CYS A 112 -2.22 5.22 3.58
C CYS A 112 -2.83 6.46 4.27
N ALA A 113 -2.08 7.56 4.32
CA ALA A 113 -2.68 8.85 4.65
C ALA A 113 -3.34 9.48 3.41
N ASP A 114 -4.34 10.33 3.65
CA ASP A 114 -4.95 11.17 2.61
C ASP A 114 -4.32 12.58 2.58
N PRO A 115 -4.54 13.37 1.52
CA PRO A 115 -4.03 14.74 1.43
C PRO A 115 -4.55 15.72 2.52
N ALA A 116 -5.61 15.34 3.24
CA ALA A 116 -6.15 16.11 4.37
C ALA A 116 -5.47 15.76 5.71
N GLY A 117 -4.57 14.77 5.71
CA GLY A 117 -3.79 14.35 6.86
C GLY A 117 -4.50 13.35 7.77
N ARG A 118 -5.50 12.63 7.25
CA ARG A 118 -6.14 11.48 7.93
C ARG A 118 -5.39 10.21 7.55
N PHE A 119 -5.47 9.17 8.37
CA PHE A 119 -4.97 7.85 8.02
C PHE A 119 -6.12 6.91 7.69
N TRP A 120 -5.97 6.07 6.67
CA TRP A 120 -6.97 5.12 6.23
C TRP A 120 -6.35 3.73 6.23
N ALA A 121 -7.04 2.77 6.83
CA ALA A 121 -6.49 1.43 7.04
C ALA A 121 -7.55 0.35 6.89
N GLY A 122 -7.26 -0.66 6.10
CA GLY A 122 -8.11 -1.81 5.87
C GLY A 122 -7.79 -2.97 6.81
N SER A 123 -8.78 -3.77 7.16
CA SER A 123 -8.63 -5.02 7.89
C SER A 123 -9.09 -6.23 7.07
N MET A 124 -8.71 -7.41 7.54
CA MET A 124 -9.16 -8.68 6.99
C MET A 124 -9.02 -9.82 8.02
N ALA A 125 -9.73 -10.92 7.79
CA ALA A 125 -9.53 -12.15 8.53
C ALA A 125 -8.33 -12.95 8.00
N PHE A 126 -7.55 -13.57 8.88
CA PHE A 126 -6.42 -14.43 8.51
C PHE A 126 -6.82 -15.63 7.66
N ASP A 127 -8.04 -16.14 7.84
CA ASP A 127 -8.58 -17.28 7.11
C ASP A 127 -9.40 -16.85 5.87
N PHE A 128 -9.33 -15.56 5.52
CA PHE A 128 -10.08 -14.97 4.41
C PHE A 128 -11.60 -15.14 4.56
N THR A 129 -12.12 -15.20 5.79
CA THR A 129 -13.56 -15.21 6.05
C THR A 129 -14.24 -14.06 5.29
N PRO A 130 -15.23 -14.37 4.42
CA PRO A 130 -15.94 -13.37 3.64
C PRO A 130 -16.54 -12.27 4.51
N ASP A 131 -16.39 -11.04 4.06
CA ASP A 131 -17.02 -9.84 4.64
C ASP A 131 -16.68 -9.58 6.12
N ALA A 132 -15.58 -10.15 6.63
CA ALA A 132 -15.19 -10.01 8.04
C ALA A 132 -14.46 -8.70 8.37
N GLY A 133 -13.79 -8.11 7.39
CA GLY A 133 -12.99 -6.89 7.52
C GLY A 133 -13.75 -5.62 7.16
N SER A 134 -13.06 -4.50 7.34
CA SER A 134 -13.60 -3.17 7.14
C SER A 134 -12.50 -2.21 6.69
N LEU A 135 -12.88 -1.05 6.14
CA LEU A 135 -12.00 0.10 5.97
C LEU A 135 -12.30 1.10 7.09
N TYR A 136 -11.24 1.60 7.71
CA TYR A 136 -11.28 2.59 8.78
C TYR A 136 -10.67 3.91 8.31
N ARG A 137 -11.25 5.02 8.75
CA ARG A 137 -10.67 6.37 8.68
C ARG A 137 -10.29 6.82 10.08
N ILE A 138 -9.07 7.30 10.24
CA ILE A 138 -8.52 7.85 11.46
C ILE A 138 -8.41 9.36 11.27
N ASP A 139 -9.30 10.07 11.93
CA ASP A 139 -9.37 11.52 11.90
C ASP A 139 -8.18 12.14 12.62
N ARG A 140 -7.93 13.43 12.37
CA ARG A 140 -6.78 14.15 12.93
C ARG A 140 -6.83 14.28 14.45
N ASP A 141 -7.99 14.12 15.07
CA ASP A 141 -8.17 14.06 16.52
C ASP A 141 -7.94 12.65 17.10
N GLY A 142 -7.55 11.69 16.26
CA GLY A 142 -7.32 10.30 16.62
C GLY A 142 -8.56 9.41 16.59
N ARG A 143 -9.76 9.94 16.27
CA ARG A 143 -10.98 9.14 16.22
C ARG A 143 -10.94 8.14 15.07
N VAL A 144 -11.19 6.86 15.37
CA VAL A 144 -11.32 5.80 14.36
C VAL A 144 -12.79 5.61 13.97
N THR A 145 -13.08 5.68 12.68
CA THR A 145 -14.44 5.54 12.12
C THR A 145 -14.44 4.46 11.06
N THR A 146 -15.34 3.48 11.16
CA THR A 146 -15.62 2.54 10.08
C THR A 146 -16.31 3.27 8.93
N VAL A 147 -15.73 3.23 7.73
CA VAL A 147 -16.22 3.96 6.55
C VAL A 147 -16.67 3.02 5.43
N VAL A 148 -16.16 1.79 5.41
CA VAL A 148 -16.68 0.68 4.59
C VAL A 148 -16.68 -0.56 5.47
N ASP A 149 -17.80 -1.28 5.50
CA ASP A 149 -17.91 -2.55 6.23
C ASP A 149 -18.14 -3.71 5.26
N GLY A 150 -18.00 -4.94 5.73
CA GLY A 150 -18.23 -6.14 4.93
C GLY A 150 -17.19 -6.29 3.81
N VAL A 151 -15.91 -6.12 4.12
CA VAL A 151 -14.78 -6.31 3.20
C VAL A 151 -14.13 -7.66 3.47
N THR A 152 -13.74 -8.41 2.42
CA THR A 152 -13.04 -9.69 2.62
C THR A 152 -11.52 -9.48 2.73
N ILE A 153 -10.92 -8.78 1.77
CA ILE A 153 -9.49 -8.43 1.78
C ILE A 153 -9.35 -6.96 1.37
N ALA A 154 -9.18 -6.08 2.36
CA ALA A 154 -9.07 -4.65 2.13
C ALA A 154 -7.69 -4.27 1.58
N ASN A 155 -7.66 -3.70 0.38
CA ASN A 155 -6.44 -3.25 -0.28
C ASN A 155 -6.62 -1.87 -0.95
N GLY A 156 -5.50 -1.17 -1.16
CA GLY A 156 -5.54 0.28 -1.15
C GLY A 156 -5.82 0.80 0.26
N PRO A 157 -6.23 2.07 0.43
CA PRO A 157 -6.65 2.99 -0.61
C PRO A 157 -5.51 3.74 -1.30
N ALA A 158 -5.84 4.39 -2.42
CA ALA A 158 -5.04 5.48 -2.99
C ALA A 158 -5.92 6.71 -3.29
N PHE A 159 -5.34 7.90 -3.10
CA PHE A 159 -6.04 9.17 -3.24
C PHE A 159 -5.46 10.03 -4.35
N ASP A 160 -6.34 10.71 -5.07
CA ASP A 160 -5.96 11.68 -6.09
C ASP A 160 -5.22 12.91 -5.51
N ALA A 161 -4.67 13.70 -6.44
CA ALA A 161 -4.27 15.10 -6.29
C ALA A 161 -4.85 15.83 -5.06
N ALA A 162 -6.17 15.96 -5.15
CA ALA A 162 -6.98 16.84 -4.35
C ALA A 162 -7.54 16.18 -3.09
N GLY A 163 -7.41 14.86 -2.93
CA GLY A 163 -8.09 14.11 -1.88
C GLY A 163 -9.61 14.11 -2.05
N THR A 164 -10.08 14.18 -3.30
CA THR A 164 -11.51 14.17 -3.69
C THR A 164 -11.96 12.83 -4.24
N THR A 165 -11.01 11.99 -4.62
CA THR A 165 -11.27 10.66 -5.15
C THR A 165 -10.43 9.64 -4.40
N MET A 166 -11.08 8.58 -3.91
CA MET A 166 -10.43 7.42 -3.33
C MET A 166 -10.65 6.21 -4.24
N TYR A 167 -9.57 5.49 -4.55
CA TYR A 167 -9.62 4.16 -5.15
C TYR A 167 -9.35 3.13 -4.07
N PHE A 168 -10.17 2.08 -4.04
CA PHE A 168 -10.12 1.03 -3.02
C PHE A 168 -10.51 -0.30 -3.66
N THR A 169 -9.95 -1.40 -3.18
CA THR A 169 -10.31 -2.72 -3.67
C THR A 169 -10.60 -3.68 -2.53
N ASP A 170 -11.65 -4.47 -2.71
CA ASP A 170 -11.76 -5.75 -2.04
C ASP A 170 -11.20 -6.82 -2.98
N THR A 171 -9.98 -7.28 -2.70
CA THR A 171 -9.25 -8.21 -3.57
C THR A 171 -10.07 -9.47 -3.88
N ALA A 172 -10.84 -9.99 -2.93
CA ALA A 172 -11.66 -11.19 -3.13
C ALA A 172 -12.84 -10.98 -4.10
N ARG A 173 -13.29 -9.73 -4.23
CA ARG A 173 -14.38 -9.34 -5.16
C ARG A 173 -13.87 -9.04 -6.57
N GLY A 174 -12.55 -8.87 -6.74
CA GLY A 174 -11.93 -8.67 -8.05
C GLY A 174 -12.42 -7.40 -8.74
N ARG A 175 -12.54 -6.30 -8.01
CA ARG A 175 -12.89 -4.99 -8.59
C ARG A 175 -12.22 -3.86 -7.82
N ILE A 176 -11.85 -2.82 -8.55
CA ILE A 176 -11.42 -1.55 -7.98
C ILE A 176 -12.64 -0.64 -7.97
N ASP A 177 -13.01 -0.17 -6.80
CA ASP A 177 -14.08 0.78 -6.56
C ASP A 177 -13.51 2.20 -6.47
N ARG A 178 -14.29 3.18 -6.91
CA ARG A 178 -14.00 4.61 -6.79
C ARG A 178 -15.07 5.29 -5.95
N PHE A 179 -14.63 6.08 -4.99
CA PHE A 179 -15.47 6.89 -4.11
C PHE A 179 -15.13 8.38 -4.26
N THR A 180 -16.14 9.25 -4.24
CA THR A 180 -15.89 10.68 -3.96
C THR A 180 -15.62 10.86 -2.47
N VAL A 181 -14.74 11.79 -2.12
CA VAL A 181 -14.37 12.10 -0.73
C VAL A 181 -14.64 13.57 -0.45
N ASP A 182 -15.41 13.87 0.59
CA ASP A 182 -15.52 15.24 1.07
C ASP A 182 -14.21 15.66 1.73
N ARG A 183 -13.54 16.68 1.17
CA ARG A 183 -12.22 17.10 1.64
C ARG A 183 -12.22 17.59 3.08
N GLY A 184 -13.33 18.16 3.57
CA GLY A 184 -13.42 18.71 4.93
C GLY A 184 -13.58 17.62 5.97
N SER A 185 -14.62 16.81 5.82
CA SER A 185 -15.04 15.78 6.77
C SER A 185 -14.38 14.42 6.56
N GLY A 186 -13.98 14.10 5.31
CA GLY A 186 -13.50 12.78 4.91
C GLY A 186 -14.63 11.77 4.72
N GLU A 187 -15.88 12.22 4.62
CA GLU A 187 -17.01 11.35 4.31
C GLU A 187 -16.91 10.83 2.87
N LEU A 188 -17.23 9.54 2.70
CA LEU A 188 -17.34 8.92 1.39
C LEU A 188 -18.73 9.24 0.82
N GLY A 189 -18.76 9.75 -0.40
CA GLY A 189 -19.97 10.05 -1.17
C GLY A 189 -20.25 8.99 -2.24
N ASP A 190 -20.48 9.44 -3.47
CA ASP A 190 -20.82 8.59 -4.62
C ASP A 190 -19.81 7.47 -4.81
N HIS A 191 -20.33 6.26 -5.01
CA HIS A 191 -19.59 5.03 -5.25
C HIS A 191 -19.84 4.51 -6.67
N SER A 192 -18.79 4.09 -7.36
CA SER A 192 -18.87 3.44 -8.66
C SER A 192 -17.77 2.40 -8.83
N VAL A 193 -18.03 1.37 -9.64
CA VAL A 193 -16.96 0.43 -10.06
C VAL A 193 -16.06 1.16 -11.05
N PHE A 194 -14.78 1.29 -10.72
CA PHE A 194 -13.78 1.88 -11.60
C PHE A 194 -13.26 0.87 -12.61
N VAL A 195 -12.85 -0.30 -12.12
CA VAL A 195 -12.43 -1.43 -12.97
C VAL A 195 -12.98 -2.73 -12.42
N GLN A 196 -13.65 -3.49 -13.28
CA GLN A 196 -14.07 -4.85 -12.97
C GLN A 196 -13.05 -5.84 -13.52
N MET A 197 -12.42 -6.61 -12.64
CA MET A 197 -11.49 -7.67 -13.03
C MET A 197 -12.25 -8.97 -13.31
N LYS A 198 -11.57 -9.92 -13.96
CA LYS A 198 -12.10 -11.27 -14.15
C LYS A 198 -12.08 -12.02 -12.81
N ARG A 199 -13.27 -12.10 -12.21
CA ARG A 199 -13.51 -12.75 -10.92
C ARG A 199 -12.87 -14.15 -10.85
N GLY A 200 -12.13 -14.41 -9.78
CA GLY A 200 -11.50 -15.70 -9.49
C GLY A 200 -10.17 -15.95 -10.21
N SER A 201 -9.70 -15.02 -11.06
CA SER A 201 -8.40 -15.14 -11.73
C SER A 201 -7.52 -13.90 -11.61
N GLU A 202 -8.07 -12.76 -11.20
CA GLU A 202 -7.36 -11.49 -11.12
C GLU A 202 -7.64 -10.84 -9.77
N TYR A 203 -6.56 -10.59 -9.02
CA TYR A 203 -6.60 -10.15 -7.62
C TYR A 203 -5.87 -8.81 -7.50
N PRO A 204 -6.57 -7.67 -7.64
CA PRO A 204 -5.98 -6.36 -7.43
C PRO A 204 -5.57 -6.19 -5.97
N ASP A 205 -4.36 -5.67 -5.76
CA ASP A 205 -3.72 -5.56 -4.45
C ASP A 205 -3.36 -4.08 -4.17
N GLY A 206 -2.20 -3.78 -3.62
CA GLY A 206 -1.71 -2.42 -3.40
C GLY A 206 -1.60 -1.57 -4.67
N MET A 207 -1.88 -0.26 -4.52
CA MET A 207 -2.02 0.68 -5.64
C MET A 207 -1.41 2.06 -5.37
N ALA A 208 -1.11 2.80 -6.44
CA ALA A 208 -0.60 4.17 -6.42
C ALA A 208 -1.16 5.00 -7.59
N ILE A 209 -1.07 6.32 -7.49
CA ILE A 209 -1.53 7.25 -8.54
C ILE A 209 -0.35 8.10 -9.03
N ASP A 210 -0.22 8.23 -10.34
CA ASP A 210 0.79 9.08 -10.97
C ASP A 210 0.31 10.52 -11.21
N ASP A 211 1.20 11.37 -11.71
CA ASP A 211 0.93 12.78 -12.02
C ASP A 211 0.02 13.01 -13.26
N GLU A 212 -0.40 11.94 -13.92
CA GLU A 212 -1.40 11.94 -15.00
C GLU A 212 -2.74 11.36 -14.51
N ASP A 213 -2.94 11.24 -13.20
CA ASP A 213 -4.13 10.67 -12.55
C ASP A 213 -4.41 9.20 -12.92
N HIS A 214 -3.41 8.44 -13.40
CA HIS A 214 -3.59 7.02 -13.67
C HIS A 214 -3.36 6.18 -12.42
N VAL A 215 -4.17 5.13 -12.27
CA VAL A 215 -4.07 4.17 -11.17
C VAL A 215 -3.16 3.02 -11.56
N TRP A 216 -2.05 2.85 -10.85
CA TRP A 216 -1.18 1.70 -10.91
C TRP A 216 -1.58 0.70 -9.83
N VAL A 217 -1.69 -0.59 -10.18
CA VAL A 217 -2.11 -1.64 -9.26
C VAL A 217 -1.31 -2.92 -9.46
N ALA A 218 -0.82 -3.50 -8.37
CA ALA A 218 -0.24 -4.83 -8.37
C ALA A 218 -1.34 -5.88 -8.52
N MET A 219 -1.08 -6.90 -9.35
CA MET A 219 -2.02 -7.97 -9.62
C MET A 219 -1.51 -9.28 -9.01
N TRP A 220 -1.94 -9.57 -7.79
CA TRP A 220 -1.55 -10.76 -7.05
C TRP A 220 -1.88 -12.05 -7.82
N GLY A 221 -0.91 -12.95 -7.91
CA GLY A 221 -1.00 -14.23 -8.63
C GLY A 221 -0.80 -14.13 -10.15
N ALA A 222 -0.87 -12.92 -10.73
CA ALA A 222 -0.83 -12.67 -12.17
C ALA A 222 0.57 -12.29 -12.70
N ALA A 223 1.56 -12.05 -11.83
CA ALA A 223 2.89 -11.58 -12.21
C ALA A 223 2.87 -10.27 -13.02
N GLU A 224 1.97 -9.35 -12.67
CA GLU A 224 1.73 -8.11 -13.40
C GLU A 224 1.55 -6.91 -12.47
N VAL A 225 1.97 -5.75 -12.95
CA VAL A 225 1.46 -4.44 -12.53
C VAL A 225 0.68 -3.85 -13.69
N ARG A 226 -0.51 -3.30 -13.43
CA ARG A 226 -1.37 -2.68 -14.46
C ARG A 226 -1.56 -1.20 -14.19
N ARG A 227 -1.60 -0.41 -15.25
CA ARG A 227 -1.88 1.03 -15.23
C ARG A 227 -3.22 1.29 -15.89
N TYR A 228 -4.14 1.95 -15.20
CA TYR A 228 -5.47 2.31 -15.70
C TYR A 228 -5.62 3.82 -15.84
N ARG A 229 -6.21 4.27 -16.94
CA ARG A 229 -6.56 5.68 -17.17
C ARG A 229 -7.67 6.14 -16.22
N PRO A 230 -7.88 7.46 -16.04
CA PRO A 230 -8.99 7.98 -15.23
C PRO A 230 -10.40 7.50 -15.62
N ASP A 231 -10.58 6.99 -16.84
CA ASP A 231 -11.83 6.39 -17.32
C ASP A 231 -11.97 4.89 -17.05
N GLY A 232 -10.96 4.26 -16.42
CA GLY A 232 -10.91 2.82 -16.12
C GLY A 232 -10.35 1.96 -17.25
N SER A 233 -9.99 2.53 -18.40
CA SER A 233 -9.37 1.77 -19.50
C SER A 233 -7.93 1.38 -19.18
N LEU A 234 -7.54 0.14 -19.55
CA LEU A 234 -6.17 -0.33 -19.38
C LEU A 234 -5.23 0.46 -20.30
N ALA A 235 -4.21 1.09 -19.71
CA ALA A 235 -3.18 1.85 -20.41
C ALA A 235 -1.92 1.02 -20.65
N GLU A 236 -1.48 0.29 -19.63
CA GLU A 236 -0.20 -0.41 -19.64
C GLU A 236 -0.25 -1.66 -18.75
N THR A 237 0.57 -2.65 -19.09
CA THR A 237 0.81 -3.84 -18.27
C THR A 237 2.30 -4.13 -18.24
N ILE A 238 2.86 -4.26 -17.04
CA ILE A 238 4.27 -4.52 -16.78
C ILE A 238 4.39 -5.90 -16.16
N SER A 239 5.17 -6.78 -16.78
CA SER A 239 5.45 -8.11 -16.23
C SER A 239 6.42 -8.03 -15.05
N VAL A 240 6.10 -8.75 -13.98
CA VAL A 240 6.92 -8.89 -12.77
C VAL A 240 7.59 -10.28 -12.76
N PRO A 241 8.87 -10.42 -12.40
CA PRO A 241 9.56 -11.72 -12.41
C PRO A 241 9.10 -12.77 -11.39
N THR A 242 8.02 -12.51 -10.64
CA THR A 242 7.41 -13.46 -9.69
C THR A 242 5.89 -13.28 -9.69
N ARG A 243 5.17 -14.30 -9.22
CA ARG A 243 3.71 -14.37 -9.33
C ARG A 243 2.96 -13.51 -8.32
N GLN A 244 3.57 -13.11 -7.22
CA GLN A 244 2.91 -12.39 -6.13
C GLN A 244 3.44 -10.96 -5.97
N PRO A 245 3.28 -10.06 -6.97
CA PRO A 245 3.39 -8.64 -6.70
C PRO A 245 2.24 -8.21 -5.79
N SER A 246 2.56 -7.42 -4.78
CA SER A 246 1.65 -7.05 -3.71
C SER A 246 1.34 -5.55 -3.72
N SER A 247 2.36 -4.69 -3.87
CA SER A 247 2.17 -3.24 -3.81
C SER A 247 3.03 -2.51 -4.84
N VAL A 248 2.66 -1.27 -5.16
CA VAL A 248 3.38 -0.38 -6.08
C VAL A 248 3.67 0.95 -5.39
N CYS A 249 4.89 1.44 -5.56
CA CYS A 249 5.32 2.76 -5.11
C CYS A 249 5.97 3.52 -6.27
N LEU A 250 5.57 4.77 -6.46
CA LEU A 250 6.08 5.64 -7.52
C LEU A 250 6.92 6.74 -6.89
N VAL A 251 8.18 6.87 -7.33
CA VAL A 251 9.11 7.90 -6.87
C VAL A 251 9.23 8.94 -7.96
N GLY A 252 8.78 10.17 -7.70
CA GLY A 252 8.70 11.27 -8.66
C GLY A 252 9.90 12.22 -8.70
N ARG A 253 11.11 11.74 -8.38
CA ARG A 253 12.37 12.53 -8.39
C ARG A 253 12.84 12.82 -9.82
N ASP A 254 14.01 13.47 -9.97
CA ASP A 254 14.58 13.78 -11.30
C ASP A 254 14.85 12.54 -12.17
N ASP A 255 15.01 11.37 -11.54
CA ASP A 255 15.01 10.05 -12.16
C ASP A 255 13.82 9.24 -11.62
N PRO A 256 12.62 9.36 -12.23
CA PRO A 256 11.43 8.68 -11.72
C PRO A 256 11.58 7.17 -11.76
N ARG A 257 11.10 6.49 -10.72
CA ARG A 257 11.15 5.02 -10.60
C ARG A 257 9.87 4.44 -10.04
N MET A 258 9.55 3.24 -10.49
CA MET A 258 8.56 2.38 -9.85
C MET A 258 9.29 1.40 -8.97
N PHE A 259 8.78 1.20 -7.75
CA PHE A 259 9.12 0.09 -6.88
C PHE A 259 7.92 -0.84 -6.79
N VAL A 260 8.18 -2.16 -6.82
CA VAL A 260 7.14 -3.19 -6.70
C VAL A 260 7.55 -4.14 -5.58
N THR A 261 6.75 -4.20 -4.52
CA THR A 261 6.93 -5.23 -3.48
C THR A 261 6.31 -6.53 -3.95
N THR A 262 6.85 -7.63 -3.45
CA THR A 262 6.34 -8.97 -3.73
C THR A 262 6.34 -9.80 -2.45
N ALA A 263 5.68 -10.96 -2.51
CA ALA A 263 5.57 -11.89 -1.40
C ALA A 263 6.20 -13.24 -1.72
N ALA A 264 6.84 -13.84 -0.72
CA ALA A 264 7.39 -15.18 -0.79
C ALA A 264 6.45 -16.26 -0.25
N GLU A 265 5.33 -15.87 0.35
CA GLU A 265 4.33 -16.78 0.91
C GLU A 265 3.95 -17.88 -0.09
N GLY A 266 4.13 -19.14 0.30
CA GLY A 266 3.77 -20.30 -0.53
C GLY A 266 4.57 -20.48 -1.83
N LEU A 267 5.64 -19.71 -2.04
CA LEU A 267 6.46 -19.75 -3.25
C LEU A 267 7.91 -20.18 -2.98
N GLU A 268 8.46 -20.93 -3.92
CA GLU A 268 9.87 -21.38 -3.93
C GLU A 268 10.70 -20.73 -5.05
N ASP A 269 10.11 -19.84 -5.87
CA ASP A 269 10.86 -19.18 -6.95
C ASP A 269 11.90 -18.19 -6.40
N GLU A 270 12.98 -18.01 -7.16
CA GLU A 270 14.15 -17.20 -6.80
C GLU A 270 13.79 -15.74 -6.50
N PHE A 271 12.74 -15.23 -7.14
CA PHE A 271 12.33 -13.82 -7.10
C PHE A 271 11.21 -13.54 -6.11
N ALA A 272 10.64 -14.57 -5.48
CA ALA A 272 9.55 -14.44 -4.53
C ALA A 272 10.00 -13.62 -3.31
N GLY A 273 9.25 -12.57 -2.96
CA GLY A 273 9.57 -11.71 -1.82
C GLY A 273 10.62 -10.63 -2.10
N ALA A 274 11.12 -10.51 -3.33
CA ALA A 274 12.05 -9.43 -3.68
C ALA A 274 11.33 -8.08 -3.81
N LEU A 275 12.07 -7.00 -3.54
CA LEU A 275 11.71 -5.64 -3.96
C LEU A 275 12.26 -5.44 -5.38
N PHE A 276 11.41 -5.06 -6.33
CA PHE A 276 11.83 -4.72 -7.69
C PHE A 276 11.81 -3.22 -7.92
N ALA A 277 12.64 -2.74 -8.84
CA ALA A 277 12.50 -1.39 -9.38
C ALA A 277 12.76 -1.30 -10.87
N MET A 278 12.17 -0.27 -11.50
CA MET A 278 12.45 0.12 -12.88
C MET A 278 12.27 1.63 -13.08
N PRO A 279 12.92 2.24 -14.08
CA PRO A 279 12.66 3.63 -14.46
C PRO A 279 11.21 3.84 -14.90
N LEU A 280 10.66 5.01 -14.58
CA LEU A 280 9.34 5.47 -15.02
C LEU A 280 9.47 6.70 -15.91
N ARG A 281 8.43 6.95 -16.70
CA ARG A 281 8.29 8.16 -17.54
C ARG A 281 7.30 9.18 -16.98
N VAL A 282 6.61 8.81 -15.91
CA VAL A 282 5.66 9.63 -15.18
C VAL A 282 6.23 9.93 -13.81
N ARG A 283 5.77 11.01 -13.18
CA ARG A 283 6.14 11.33 -11.81
C ARG A 283 5.00 10.90 -10.89
N ALA A 284 5.27 10.99 -9.60
CA ALA A 284 4.26 10.86 -8.57
C ALA A 284 4.60 11.84 -7.45
N ARG A 285 3.73 11.90 -6.46
CA ARG A 285 3.93 12.70 -5.26
C ARG A 285 4.54 11.83 -4.16
N PRO A 286 5.28 12.42 -3.20
CA PRO A 286 5.59 11.69 -1.97
C PRO A 286 4.28 11.31 -1.27
N ALA A 287 4.34 10.26 -0.45
CA ALA A 287 3.22 9.83 0.37
C ALA A 287 2.76 10.94 1.30
N ASP A 288 1.45 11.07 1.47
CA ASP A 288 0.87 11.97 2.44
C ASP A 288 1.19 11.53 3.88
N GLU A 289 1.10 12.48 4.80
CA GLU A 289 1.44 12.29 6.21
C GLU A 289 0.17 12.33 7.06
N TYR A 290 0.12 11.57 8.14
CA TYR A 290 -0.90 11.76 9.17
C TYR A 290 -0.59 13.02 10.00
N ARG A 291 -1.57 13.92 10.10
CA ARG A 291 -1.42 15.26 10.70
C ARG A 291 -2.37 15.43 11.90
N PRO A 292 -2.00 14.92 13.09
CA PRO A 292 -2.85 15.08 14.26
C PRO A 292 -3.04 16.56 14.64
N VAL A 293 -4.15 16.88 15.31
CA VAL A 293 -4.45 18.22 15.86
C VAL A 293 -4.35 18.27 17.38
#